data_AF-A0A821Y1T6-F1
#
_entry.id   AF-A0A821Y1T6-F1
#
_cell.length_a   1.000
_cell.length_b   1.000
_cell.length_c   1.000
_cell.angle_alpha   90.00
_cell.angle_beta   90.00
_cell.angle_gamma   90.00
#
_symmetry.space_group_name_H-M   'P 1'
#
loop_
_entity.id
_entity.type
_entity.pdbx_description
1 polymer ?
#
loop_
_entity_poly.entity_id
_entity_poly.type
_entity_poly.pdbx_seq_one_letter_code
_entity_poly.pdbx_strand_id
1 'polypeptide(L)'
;MDIIKRAGYKISALDIERILLEHKNISECLVIGIDDPTLGQKILAIIVPKSLNNTNDLIIDTVRQYSKEYLSNYSLPDSITIFDHVPRNAMGTVNKKRICTPKVVWNEKTKLFVMWFHLDSCNYGYRYVGVTTSPTPNGKFTFLNAFQPDGIPSLDMNLYEENKENEIVSRVYLVKYCNNQYVGIKKDMLFVNRNNRYYMMTSHLTGWAPNAAELFINNHDSLDKAE
;
A
#
# COMPACT_ATOMS: atom_id res chain seq x y z
N MET A 1 -23.76 6.42 -0.80
CA MET A 1 -23.38 6.36 0.61
C MET A 1 -22.30 5.31 0.74
N ASP A 2 -21.16 5.62 1.35
CA ASP A 2 -20.04 4.68 1.46
C ASP A 2 -20.24 3.76 2.68
N ILE A 3 -20.51 2.49 2.41
CA ILE A 3 -20.94 1.50 3.41
C ILE A 3 -19.91 0.38 3.51
N ILE A 4 -19.40 0.17 4.72
CA ILE A 4 -18.51 -0.92 5.11
C ILE A 4 -19.35 -2.09 5.63
N LYS A 5 -19.14 -3.28 5.08
CA LYS A 5 -19.84 -4.51 5.46
C LYS A 5 -18.94 -5.37 6.36
N ARG A 6 -19.07 -5.19 7.67
CA ARG A 6 -18.18 -5.79 8.70
C ARG A 6 -18.97 -6.64 9.68
N ALA A 7 -18.62 -7.92 9.82
CA ALA A 7 -19.20 -8.88 10.77
C ALA A 7 -20.75 -8.90 10.80
N GLY A 8 -21.37 -8.78 9.62
CA GLY A 8 -22.84 -8.70 9.50
C GLY A 8 -23.44 -7.30 9.69
N TYR A 9 -22.65 -6.32 10.15
CA TYR A 9 -23.05 -4.92 10.25
C TYR A 9 -22.85 -4.17 8.93
N LYS A 10 -23.74 -3.22 8.67
CA LYS A 10 -23.58 -2.19 7.63
C LYS A 10 -23.22 -0.89 8.33
N ILE A 11 -22.00 -0.43 8.11
CA ILE A 11 -21.40 0.68 8.85
C ILE A 11 -21.12 1.81 7.86
N SER A 12 -21.60 3.00 8.15
CA SER A 12 -21.33 4.19 7.34
C SER A 12 -19.90 4.66 7.60
N ALA A 13 -19.05 4.66 6.57
CA ALA A 13 -17.71 5.24 6.68
C ALA A 13 -17.78 6.72 7.06
N LEU A 14 -18.78 7.43 6.51
CA LEU A 14 -19.01 8.86 6.76
C LEU A 14 -19.36 9.15 8.22
N ASP A 15 -20.05 8.24 8.91
CA ASP A 15 -20.44 8.44 10.31
C ASP A 15 -19.20 8.35 11.22
N ILE A 16 -18.32 7.40 10.93
CA ILE A 16 -17.03 7.27 11.61
C ILE A 16 -16.15 8.51 11.32
N GLU A 17 -16.05 8.91 10.05
CA GLU A 17 -15.31 10.12 9.65
C GLU A 17 -15.79 11.36 10.40
N ARG A 18 -17.11 11.55 10.48
CA ARG A 18 -17.72 12.70 11.18
C ARG A 18 -17.32 12.74 12.65
N ILE A 19 -17.47 11.61 13.35
CA ILE A 19 -17.14 11.52 14.77
C ILE A 19 -15.65 11.77 15.00
N LEU A 20 -14.78 11.16 14.18
CA LEU A 20 -13.34 11.36 14.28
C LEU A 20 -12.93 12.81 13.98
N LEU A 21 -13.58 13.47 13.01
CA LEU A 21 -13.30 14.87 12.67
C LEU A 21 -13.67 15.86 13.80
N GLU A 22 -14.52 15.47 14.75
CA GLU A 22 -14.79 16.29 15.93
C GLU A 22 -13.60 16.33 16.91
N HIS A 23 -12.65 15.38 16.79
CA HIS A 23 -11.46 15.41 17.61
C HIS A 23 -10.59 16.62 17.28
N LYS A 24 -10.30 17.45 18.30
CA LYS A 24 -9.54 18.71 18.19
C LYS A 24 -8.20 18.64 17.45
N ASN A 25 -7.56 17.47 17.39
CA ASN A 25 -6.22 17.27 16.83
C ASN A 25 -6.25 16.69 15.40
N ILE A 26 -7.43 16.38 14.85
CA ILE A 26 -7.59 15.80 13.52
C ILE A 26 -8.03 16.90 12.55
N SER A 27 -7.28 17.10 11.46
CA SER A 27 -7.61 18.06 10.40
C SER A 27 -8.46 17.41 9.31
N GLU A 28 -8.10 16.19 8.91
CA GLU A 28 -8.83 15.40 7.92
C GLU A 28 -8.93 13.94 8.38
N CYS A 29 -10.02 13.29 7.99
CA CYS A 29 -10.23 11.87 8.26
C CYS A 29 -10.84 11.23 7.02
N LEU A 30 -10.35 10.04 6.70
CA LEU A 30 -10.89 9.20 5.65
C LEU A 30 -11.02 7.78 6.17
N VAL A 31 -12.21 7.20 6.06
CA VAL A 31 -12.47 5.83 6.49
C VAL A 31 -12.78 4.98 5.28
N ILE A 32 -12.13 3.82 5.18
CA ILE A 32 -12.34 2.88 4.08
C ILE A 32 -12.54 1.45 4.61
N GLY A 33 -13.49 0.74 4.02
CA GLY A 33 -13.68 -0.69 4.26
C GLY A 33 -12.70 -1.50 3.43
N ILE A 34 -11.84 -2.28 4.07
CA ILE A 34 -10.86 -3.15 3.41
C ILE A 34 -11.28 -4.59 3.55
N ASP A 35 -11.22 -5.38 2.48
CA ASP A 35 -11.71 -6.74 2.51
C ASP A 35 -10.96 -7.60 3.54
N ASP A 36 -11.73 -8.38 4.30
CA ASP A 36 -11.26 -9.24 5.37
C ASP A 36 -11.92 -10.64 5.29
N PRO A 37 -11.16 -11.73 5.48
CA PRO A 37 -11.68 -13.10 5.44
C PRO A 37 -12.78 -13.38 6.45
N THR A 38 -12.64 -12.86 7.67
CA THR A 38 -13.45 -13.24 8.82
C THR A 38 -14.62 -12.29 9.00
N LEU A 39 -14.35 -11.00 8.85
CA LEU A 39 -15.30 -9.92 9.08
C LEU A 39 -15.99 -9.48 7.79
N GLY A 40 -15.60 -9.98 6.62
CA GLY A 40 -16.05 -9.45 5.33
C GLY A 40 -15.27 -8.19 4.96
N GLN A 41 -15.31 -7.16 5.81
CA GLN A 41 -14.45 -5.98 5.71
C GLN A 41 -13.96 -5.52 7.09
N LYS A 42 -12.73 -5.02 7.15
CA LYS A 42 -12.13 -4.25 8.25
C LYS A 42 -12.23 -2.76 7.99
N ILE A 43 -12.26 -1.98 9.06
CA ILE A 43 -12.29 -0.53 9.01
C ILE A 43 -10.85 0.00 9.12
N LEU A 44 -10.36 0.65 8.05
CA LEU A 44 -9.15 1.47 8.13
C LEU A 44 -9.54 2.94 8.26
N ALA A 45 -9.04 3.60 9.29
CA ALA A 45 -9.10 5.05 9.42
C ALA A 45 -7.76 5.68 9.05
N ILE A 46 -7.79 6.60 8.08
CA ILE A 46 -6.67 7.44 7.69
C ILE A 46 -6.87 8.80 8.35
N ILE A 47 -5.91 9.21 9.16
CA ILE A 47 -5.97 10.43 9.98
C ILE A 47 -4.91 11.40 9.51
N VAL A 48 -5.30 12.64 9.27
CA VAL A 48 -4.38 13.76 9.11
C VAL A 48 -4.43 14.58 10.39
N PRO A 49 -3.31 14.76 11.11
CA PRO A 49 -3.29 15.57 12.31
C PRO A 49 -3.18 17.06 11.97
N LYS A 50 -3.72 17.93 12.83
CA LYS A 50 -3.55 19.39 12.70
C LYS A 50 -2.12 19.87 12.96
N SER A 51 -1.34 19.07 13.69
CA SER A 51 0.05 19.34 14.01
C SER A 51 0.83 18.04 14.07
N LEU A 52 1.99 18.04 13.42
CA LEU A 52 2.93 16.92 13.39
C LEU A 52 3.92 16.94 14.58
N ASN A 53 3.64 17.72 15.62
CA ASN A 53 4.54 17.86 16.78
C ASN A 53 4.60 16.60 17.67
N ASN A 54 3.64 15.67 17.50
CA ASN A 54 3.58 14.42 18.23
C ASN A 54 4.00 13.26 17.33
N THR A 55 4.61 12.23 17.92
CA THR A 55 4.91 10.98 17.21
C THR A 55 3.63 10.28 16.74
N ASN A 56 3.69 9.56 15.61
CA ASN A 56 2.55 8.82 15.07
C ASN A 56 1.90 7.86 16.07
N ASP A 57 2.68 7.18 16.91
CA ASP A 57 2.14 6.24 17.91
C ASP A 57 1.24 6.92 18.94
N LEU A 58 1.68 8.06 19.48
CA LEU A 58 0.86 8.88 20.38
C LEU A 58 -0.44 9.35 19.73
N ILE A 59 -0.40 9.72 18.45
CA ILE A 59 -1.59 10.15 17.71
C ILE A 59 -2.53 8.95 17.53
N ILE A 60 -2.02 7.80 17.10
CA ILE A 60 -2.80 6.58 16.91
C ILE A 60 -3.48 6.17 18.21
N ASP A 61 -2.75 6.15 19.33
CA ASP A 61 -3.32 5.76 20.63
C ASP A 61 -4.39 6.74 21.12
N THR A 62 -4.17 8.05 20.89
CA THR A 62 -5.18 9.09 21.16
C THR A 62 -6.44 8.85 20.34
N VAL A 63 -6.30 8.58 19.03
CA VAL A 63 -7.45 8.30 18.14
C VAL A 63 -8.15 7.01 18.54
N ARG A 64 -7.42 5.96 18.96
CA ARG A 64 -8.01 4.71 19.47
C ARG A 64 -8.83 4.95 20.73
N GLN A 65 -8.30 5.72 21.67
CA GLN A 65 -9.00 6.04 22.91
C GLN A 65 -10.28 6.83 22.63
N TYR A 66 -10.18 7.88 21.81
CA TYR A 66 -11.34 8.67 21.38
C TYR A 66 -12.37 7.80 20.65
N SER A 67 -11.92 6.95 19.74
CA SER A 67 -12.80 6.01 19.02
C SER A 67 -13.59 5.14 19.99
N LYS A 68 -12.95 4.60 21.04
CA LYS A 68 -13.64 3.75 22.05
C LYS A 68 -14.66 4.51 22.89
N GLU A 69 -14.47 5.81 23.07
CA GLU A 69 -15.38 6.66 23.85
C GLU A 69 -16.63 7.06 23.05
N TYR A 70 -16.47 7.34 21.75
CA TYR A 70 -17.53 7.94 20.93
C TYR A 70 -18.12 7.01 19.85
N LEU A 71 -17.46 5.89 19.51
CA LEU A 71 -17.96 4.92 18.53
C LEU A 71 -18.48 3.65 19.21
N SER A 72 -19.43 3.00 18.55
CA SER A 72 -19.85 1.66 18.96
C SER A 72 -18.74 0.64 18.69
N ASN A 73 -18.67 -0.42 19.50
CA ASN A 73 -17.64 -1.45 19.39
C ASN A 73 -17.49 -2.06 17.99
N TYR A 74 -18.60 -2.20 17.24
CA TYR A 74 -18.58 -2.77 15.89
C TYR A 74 -18.04 -1.81 14.81
N SER A 75 -18.02 -0.49 15.09
CA SER A 75 -17.57 0.56 14.17
C SER A 75 -16.19 1.13 14.52
N LEU A 76 -15.49 0.53 15.49
CA LEU A 76 -14.11 0.91 15.81
C LEU A 76 -13.19 0.62 14.62
N PRO A 77 -12.26 1.54 14.28
CA PRO A 77 -11.22 1.25 13.31
C PRO A 77 -10.39 0.04 13.73
N ASP A 78 -10.28 -0.96 12.85
CA ASP A 78 -9.41 -2.12 13.01
C ASP A 78 -7.93 -1.73 12.78
N SER A 79 -7.69 -0.65 12.03
CA SER A 79 -6.37 -0.10 11.76
C SER A 79 -6.45 1.42 11.61
N ILE A 80 -5.37 2.11 11.99
CA ILE A 80 -5.26 3.57 11.90
C ILE A 80 -3.90 3.91 11.29
N THR A 81 -3.90 4.80 10.30
CA THR A 81 -2.68 5.28 9.62
C THR A 81 -2.67 6.80 9.59
N ILE A 82 -1.49 7.40 9.82
CA ILE A 82 -1.30 8.86 9.83
C ILE A 82 -0.81 9.33 8.45
N PHE A 83 -1.41 10.39 7.92
CA PHE A 83 -1.08 11.04 6.64
C PHE A 83 -0.80 12.53 6.86
N ASP A 84 -0.05 13.17 5.96
CA ASP A 84 0.18 14.62 6.00
C ASP A 84 -0.99 15.43 5.40
N HIS A 85 -1.74 14.84 4.46
CA HIS A 85 -2.96 15.39 3.86
C HIS A 85 -3.76 14.29 3.17
N VAL A 86 -5.08 14.45 3.03
CA VAL A 86 -5.90 13.54 2.23
C VAL A 86 -5.80 13.93 0.76
N PRO A 87 -5.32 13.05 -0.13
CA PRO A 87 -5.18 13.40 -1.52
C PRO A 87 -6.54 13.45 -2.22
N ARG A 88 -6.77 14.56 -2.92
CA ARG A 88 -8.03 14.90 -3.61
C ARG A 88 -7.80 14.94 -5.12
N ASN A 89 -8.81 14.62 -5.92
CA ASN A 89 -8.73 14.82 -7.36
C ASN A 89 -8.72 16.31 -7.73
N ALA A 90 -8.50 16.63 -9.01
CA ALA A 90 -8.47 18.02 -9.51
C ALA A 90 -9.77 18.80 -9.24
N MET A 91 -10.87 18.11 -8.93
CA MET A 91 -12.16 18.69 -8.55
C MET A 91 -12.40 18.70 -7.03
N GLY A 92 -11.39 18.39 -6.20
CA GLY A 92 -11.47 18.43 -4.73
C GLY A 92 -12.17 17.24 -4.07
N THR A 93 -12.61 16.24 -4.85
CA THR A 93 -13.33 15.06 -4.35
C THR A 93 -12.38 13.92 -3.99
N VAL A 94 -12.70 13.23 -2.88
CA VAL A 94 -11.97 12.06 -2.39
C VAL A 94 -12.57 10.81 -3.03
N ASN A 95 -11.76 10.00 -3.70
CA ASN A 95 -12.26 8.84 -4.45
C ASN A 95 -11.62 7.54 -3.96
N LYS A 96 -12.47 6.65 -3.44
CA LYS A 96 -12.08 5.51 -2.61
C LYS A 96 -11.82 4.27 -3.49
N LYS A 97 -10.54 4.10 -3.84
CA LYS A 97 -9.81 2.88 -4.24
C LYS A 97 -9.58 2.61 -5.73
N ARG A 98 -8.31 2.28 -5.99
CA ARG A 98 -7.77 1.63 -7.17
C ARG A 98 -6.67 0.65 -6.71
N ILE A 99 -6.74 -0.60 -7.15
CA ILE A 99 -5.69 -1.62 -6.96
C ILE A 99 -5.06 -1.87 -8.33
N CYS A 100 -3.72 -1.83 -8.41
CA CYS A 100 -3.00 -2.12 -9.65
C CYS A 100 -1.81 -3.05 -9.41
N THR A 101 -1.39 -3.72 -10.48
CA THR A 101 -0.14 -4.48 -10.58
C THR A 101 0.14 -5.49 -9.44
N PRO A 102 -0.82 -6.35 -9.04
CA PRO A 102 -0.58 -7.32 -7.98
C PRO A 102 0.58 -8.26 -8.32
N LYS A 103 1.39 -8.60 -7.31
CA LYS A 103 2.48 -9.57 -7.35
C LYS A 103 2.38 -10.47 -6.14
N VAL A 104 2.48 -11.77 -6.33
CA VAL A 104 2.36 -12.77 -5.26
C VAL A 104 3.67 -13.51 -5.15
N VAL A 105 4.19 -13.63 -3.93
CA VAL A 105 5.38 -14.43 -3.60
C VAL A 105 5.04 -15.40 -2.48
N TRP A 106 5.71 -16.54 -2.45
CA TRP A 106 5.59 -17.49 -1.34
C TRP A 106 6.60 -17.11 -0.25
N ASN A 107 6.16 -17.09 1.01
CA ASN A 107 7.04 -16.86 2.14
C ASN A 107 7.29 -18.17 2.89
N GLU A 108 8.51 -18.68 2.78
CA GLU A 108 8.91 -19.96 3.40
C GLU A 108 8.83 -19.96 4.93
N LYS A 109 9.02 -18.81 5.59
CA LYS A 109 8.99 -18.70 7.06
C LYS A 109 7.56 -18.73 7.59
N THR A 110 6.65 -18.00 6.95
CA THR A 110 5.25 -17.90 7.39
C THR A 110 4.35 -18.96 6.76
N LYS A 111 4.82 -19.63 5.71
CA LYS A 111 4.04 -20.57 4.90
C LYS A 111 2.76 -19.94 4.35
N LEU A 112 2.87 -18.67 3.93
CA LEU A 112 1.80 -17.90 3.33
C LEU A 112 2.23 -17.34 1.98
N PHE A 113 1.27 -17.25 1.07
CA PHE A 113 1.38 -16.41 -0.12
C PHE A 113 1.21 -14.96 0.31
N VAL A 114 2.17 -14.10 0.00
CA VAL A 114 2.14 -12.67 0.27
C VAL A 114 1.95 -11.94 -1.05
N MET A 115 0.87 -11.17 -1.15
CA MET A 115 0.60 -10.33 -2.31
C MET A 115 0.92 -8.88 -1.99
N TRP A 116 1.69 -8.25 -2.86
CA TRP A 116 1.90 -6.81 -2.86
C TRP A 116 1.24 -6.18 -4.08
N PHE A 117 0.72 -4.97 -3.92
CA PHE A 117 0.06 -4.24 -5.01
C PHE A 117 0.17 -2.74 -4.79
N HIS A 118 0.07 -2.00 -5.89
CA HIS A 118 -0.10 -0.56 -5.83
C HIS A 118 -1.50 -0.25 -5.31
N LEU A 119 -1.58 0.41 -4.15
CA LEU A 119 -2.83 0.87 -3.55
C LEU A 119 -2.93 2.38 -3.73
N ASP A 120 -3.95 2.80 -4.46
CA ASP A 120 -4.14 4.21 -4.74
C ASP A 120 -5.61 4.65 -4.70
N SER A 121 -5.79 5.96 -4.78
CA SER A 121 -7.05 6.61 -5.14
C SER A 121 -7.15 6.69 -6.67
N CYS A 122 -8.34 6.99 -7.21
CA CYS A 122 -8.54 7.00 -8.68
C CYS A 122 -7.66 8.02 -9.42
N ASN A 123 -7.17 9.04 -8.72
CA ASN A 123 -6.32 10.12 -9.22
C ASN A 123 -4.83 9.93 -8.89
N TYR A 124 -4.41 8.76 -8.42
CA TYR A 124 -3.02 8.47 -8.05
C TYR A 124 -2.47 9.31 -6.89
N GLY A 125 -3.33 9.53 -5.89
CA GLY A 125 -3.10 10.43 -4.78
C GLY A 125 -2.52 9.78 -3.52
N TYR A 126 -2.95 8.56 -3.16
CA TYR A 126 -2.39 7.86 -2.01
C TYR A 126 -0.94 7.47 -2.28
N ARG A 127 -0.71 6.75 -3.40
CA ARG A 127 0.61 6.21 -3.77
C ARG A 127 1.19 5.28 -2.69
N TYR A 128 0.38 4.34 -2.20
CA TYR A 128 0.77 3.37 -1.18
C TYR A 128 1.09 2.04 -1.85
N VAL A 129 1.82 1.20 -1.12
CA VAL A 129 1.80 -0.24 -1.37
C VAL A 129 0.80 -0.88 -0.41
N GLY A 130 0.02 -1.81 -0.90
CA GLY A 130 -0.81 -2.69 -0.09
C GLY A 130 -0.18 -4.07 0.00
N VAL A 131 -0.25 -4.68 1.18
CA VAL A 131 0.24 -6.03 1.45
C VAL A 131 -0.92 -6.88 1.97
N THR A 132 -1.14 -8.03 1.35
CA THR A 132 -2.12 -9.03 1.78
C THR A 132 -1.49 -10.42 1.85
N THR A 133 -2.12 -11.36 2.55
CA THR A 133 -1.62 -12.73 2.69
C THR A 133 -2.70 -13.79 2.52
N SER A 134 -2.37 -14.96 1.98
CA SER A 134 -3.28 -16.10 1.85
C SER A 134 -2.58 -17.44 2.12
N PRO A 135 -3.24 -18.45 2.72
CA PRO A 135 -2.69 -19.80 2.84
C PRO A 135 -2.66 -20.56 1.50
N THR A 136 -3.38 -20.10 0.46
CA THR A 136 -3.42 -20.76 -0.85
C THR A 136 -3.17 -19.75 -1.97
N PRO A 137 -2.57 -20.16 -3.11
CA PRO A 137 -2.17 -19.22 -4.16
C PRO A 137 -3.37 -18.55 -4.85
N ASN A 138 -4.49 -19.28 -4.94
CA ASN A 138 -5.73 -18.83 -5.57
C ASN A 138 -6.82 -18.54 -4.52
N GLY A 139 -6.44 -18.44 -3.25
CA GLY A 139 -7.35 -18.27 -2.13
C GLY A 139 -7.80 -16.83 -1.92
N LYS A 140 -8.60 -16.65 -0.87
CA LYS A 140 -8.90 -15.31 -0.38
C LYS A 140 -7.64 -14.73 0.27
N PHE A 141 -7.19 -13.58 -0.24
CA PHE A 141 -6.12 -12.81 0.37
C PHE A 141 -6.69 -11.90 1.47
N THR A 142 -6.00 -11.87 2.60
CA THR A 142 -6.33 -11.07 3.78
C THR A 142 -5.46 -9.84 3.82
N PHE A 143 -6.06 -8.65 3.89
CA PHE A 143 -5.28 -7.44 3.99
C PHE A 143 -4.50 -7.37 5.31
N LEU A 144 -3.20 -7.12 5.19
CA LEU A 144 -2.28 -7.03 6.31
C LEU A 144 -1.97 -5.57 6.63
N ASN A 145 -1.52 -4.80 5.64
CA ASN A 145 -1.09 -3.42 5.85
C ASN A 145 -1.08 -2.61 4.54
N ALA A 146 -1.08 -1.28 4.65
CA ALA A 146 -0.66 -0.38 3.58
C ALA A 146 0.21 0.76 4.12
N PHE A 147 1.26 1.09 3.39
CA PHE A 147 2.22 2.13 3.78
C PHE A 147 2.97 2.66 2.55
N GLN A 148 3.76 3.73 2.76
CA GLN A 148 4.75 4.20 1.79
C GLN A 148 6.12 3.61 2.15
N PRO A 149 6.72 2.74 1.31
CA PRO A 149 8.03 2.17 1.59
C PRO A 149 9.08 3.27 1.77
N ASP A 150 9.80 3.22 2.88
CA ASP A 150 10.79 4.22 3.30
C ASP A 150 10.23 5.64 3.48
N GLY A 151 8.91 5.77 3.69
CA GLY A 151 8.21 7.05 3.72
C GLY A 151 8.12 7.73 2.35
N ILE A 152 8.44 7.03 1.26
CA ILE A 152 8.44 7.57 -0.09
C ILE A 152 7.22 7.02 -0.87
N PRO A 153 6.40 7.89 -1.49
CA PRO A 153 5.28 7.50 -2.33
C PRO A 153 5.65 6.45 -3.38
N SER A 154 4.83 5.41 -3.51
CA SER A 154 4.97 4.34 -4.50
C SER A 154 3.82 4.35 -5.48
N LEU A 155 4.14 4.58 -6.75
CA LEU A 155 3.22 4.36 -7.88
C LEU A 155 3.38 2.91 -8.34
N ASP A 156 3.69 2.73 -9.62
CA ASP A 156 4.02 1.45 -10.21
C ASP A 156 5.13 0.75 -9.42
N MET A 157 4.90 -0.55 -9.21
CA MET A 157 5.77 -1.40 -8.42
C MET A 157 5.79 -2.82 -8.97
N ASN A 158 6.90 -3.51 -8.73
CA ASN A 158 7.06 -4.93 -8.94
C ASN A 158 7.81 -5.57 -7.76
N LEU A 159 7.70 -6.88 -7.64
CA LEU A 159 8.54 -7.70 -6.77
C LEU A 159 9.53 -8.49 -7.64
N TYR A 160 10.77 -8.54 -7.21
CA TYR A 160 11.79 -9.40 -7.78
C TYR A 160 12.23 -10.42 -6.74
N GLU A 161 12.04 -11.70 -7.04
CA GLU A 161 12.51 -12.79 -6.19
C GLU A 161 13.85 -13.30 -6.74
N GLU A 162 14.90 -13.13 -5.93
CA GLU A 162 16.22 -13.65 -6.22
C GLU A 162 16.36 -15.06 -5.62
N ASN A 163 16.53 -16.02 -6.51
CA ASN A 163 16.81 -17.41 -6.16
C ASN A 163 18.29 -17.69 -6.44
N LYS A 164 19.09 -17.89 -5.39
CA LYS A 164 20.49 -18.35 -5.52
C LYS A 164 20.53 -19.85 -5.28
N GLU A 165 21.26 -20.58 -6.13
CA GLU A 165 21.34 -22.05 -6.09
C GLU A 165 21.73 -22.63 -4.72
N ASN A 166 22.37 -21.84 -3.85
CA ASN A 166 22.82 -22.25 -2.52
C ASN A 166 22.10 -21.58 -1.34
N GLU A 167 21.05 -20.77 -1.56
CA GLU A 167 20.27 -20.16 -0.47
C GLU A 167 18.92 -20.88 -0.29
N ILE A 168 18.61 -21.31 0.94
CA ILE A 168 17.34 -21.96 1.32
C ILE A 168 16.16 -20.97 1.28
N VAL A 169 16.45 -19.67 1.41
CA VAL A 169 15.45 -18.61 1.47
C VAL A 169 15.68 -17.66 0.32
N SER A 170 14.66 -17.52 -0.53
CA SER A 170 14.66 -16.53 -1.59
C SER A 170 14.57 -15.11 -1.00
N ARG A 171 15.35 -14.19 -1.58
CA ARG A 171 15.28 -12.76 -1.20
C ARG A 171 14.30 -12.08 -2.13
N VAL A 172 13.33 -11.37 -1.58
CA VAL A 172 12.34 -10.62 -2.36
C VAL A 172 12.64 -9.13 -2.24
N TYR A 173 12.88 -8.48 -3.37
CA TYR A 173 13.10 -7.05 -3.49
C TYR A 173 11.84 -6.38 -4.00
N LEU A 174 11.39 -5.34 -3.29
CA LEU A 174 10.39 -4.42 -3.82
C LEU A 174 11.11 -3.46 -4.77
N VAL A 175 10.76 -3.51 -6.04
CA VAL A 175 11.25 -2.54 -7.01
C VAL A 175 10.12 -1.58 -7.37
N LYS A 176 10.34 -0.29 -7.12
CA LYS A 176 9.33 0.75 -7.30
C LYS A 176 9.90 1.95 -8.02
N TYR A 177 9.01 2.73 -8.62
CA TYR A 177 9.34 4.07 -9.08
C TYR A 177 9.90 4.94 -7.95
N CYS A 178 11.04 5.57 -8.21
CA CYS A 178 11.67 6.56 -7.34
C CYS A 178 11.88 7.83 -8.17
N ASN A 179 11.49 9.00 -7.66
CA ASN A 179 11.75 10.26 -8.34
C ASN A 179 13.23 10.66 -8.17
N ASN A 180 14.13 9.98 -8.89
CA ASN A 180 15.56 10.23 -8.87
C ASN A 180 16.06 10.37 -10.31
N GLN A 181 16.65 11.53 -10.63
CA GLN A 181 17.16 11.84 -11.97
C GLN A 181 18.29 10.90 -12.46
N TYR A 182 18.94 10.19 -11.53
CA TYR A 182 20.03 9.26 -11.83
C TYR A 182 19.58 7.81 -11.94
N VAL A 183 18.39 7.47 -11.42
CA VAL A 183 17.86 6.10 -11.42
C VAL A 183 16.66 6.04 -12.36
N GLY A 184 16.90 5.51 -13.57
CA GLY A 184 15.92 5.46 -14.67
C GLY A 184 14.74 4.50 -14.47
N ILE A 185 14.34 4.24 -13.22
CA ILE A 185 13.18 3.40 -12.93
C ILE A 185 11.92 4.18 -13.27
N LYS A 186 11.13 3.68 -14.23
CA LYS A 186 9.91 4.32 -14.72
C LYS A 186 8.71 3.36 -14.51
N LYS A 187 7.71 3.44 -15.39
CA LYS A 187 6.44 2.73 -15.29
C LYS A 187 6.61 1.26 -15.69
N ASP A 188 5.74 0.35 -15.25
CA ASP A 188 5.72 -1.07 -15.65
C ASP A 188 7.10 -1.77 -15.66
N MET A 189 7.59 -2.14 -14.48
CA MET A 189 8.96 -2.66 -14.31
C MET A 189 8.99 -4.18 -14.38
N LEU A 190 10.00 -4.78 -15.01
CA LEU A 190 10.30 -6.22 -14.96
C LEU A 190 11.79 -6.41 -14.67
N PHE A 191 12.11 -7.30 -13.72
CA PHE A 191 13.47 -7.67 -13.37
C PHE A 191 13.72 -9.15 -13.61
N VAL A 192 14.84 -9.47 -14.26
CA VAL A 192 15.25 -10.84 -14.56
C VAL A 192 16.75 -10.97 -14.32
N ASN A 193 17.19 -12.06 -13.69
CA ASN A 193 18.59 -12.48 -13.70
C ASN A 193 18.75 -13.62 -14.71
N ARG A 194 19.73 -13.49 -15.60
CA ARG A 194 20.13 -14.55 -16.52
C ARG A 194 21.65 -14.53 -16.69
N ASN A 195 22.31 -15.67 -16.46
CA ASN A 195 23.76 -15.83 -16.57
C ASN A 195 24.54 -14.79 -15.74
N ASN A 196 24.15 -14.56 -14.48
CA ASN A 196 24.73 -13.56 -13.58
C ASN A 196 24.68 -12.12 -14.11
N ARG A 197 23.69 -11.81 -14.94
CA ARG A 197 23.41 -10.43 -15.39
C ARG A 197 21.98 -10.08 -15.03
N TYR A 198 21.79 -8.89 -14.49
CA TYR A 198 20.47 -8.38 -14.16
C TYR A 198 19.96 -7.51 -15.29
N TYR A 199 18.74 -7.79 -15.71
CA TYR A 199 18.02 -7.08 -16.76
C TYR A 199 16.81 -6.41 -16.12
N MET A 200 16.70 -5.10 -16.28
CA MET A 200 15.51 -4.33 -15.94
C MET A 200 14.86 -3.81 -17.21
N MET A 201 13.59 -4.11 -17.42
CA MET A 201 12.79 -3.51 -18.48
C MET A 201 11.73 -2.60 -17.87
N THR A 202 11.54 -1.41 -18.43
CA THR A 202 10.56 -0.42 -17.92
C THR A 202 10.01 0.44 -19.06
N SER A 203 8.78 0.91 -18.93
CA SER A 203 8.10 1.81 -19.87
C SER A 203 8.22 3.27 -19.46
N HIS A 204 8.03 4.20 -20.40
CA HIS A 204 7.97 5.63 -20.12
C HIS A 204 6.63 6.08 -19.51
N LEU A 205 6.62 7.28 -18.93
CA LEU A 205 5.44 7.91 -18.34
C LEU A 205 4.53 8.56 -19.41
N THR A 206 3.91 7.76 -20.26
CA THR A 206 2.95 8.22 -21.31
C THR A 206 1.49 7.97 -20.91
N GLY A 207 1.22 7.80 -19.62
CA GLY A 207 -0.11 7.47 -19.11
C GLY A 207 -0.58 6.10 -19.59
N TRP A 208 -1.68 6.06 -20.33
CA TRP A 208 -2.24 4.84 -20.92
C TRP A 208 -1.77 4.57 -22.36
N ALA A 209 -1.14 5.55 -23.01
CA ALA A 209 -0.64 5.37 -24.36
C ALA A 209 0.56 4.42 -24.34
N PRO A 210 0.66 3.45 -25.26
CA PRO A 210 1.83 2.59 -25.36
C PRO A 210 3.08 3.40 -25.73
N ASN A 211 4.24 2.93 -25.30
CA ASN A 211 5.55 3.51 -25.63
C ASN A 211 6.60 2.40 -25.80
N ALA A 212 7.75 2.74 -26.39
CA ALA A 212 8.86 1.81 -26.49
C ALA A 212 9.49 1.60 -25.10
N ALA A 213 9.53 0.36 -24.63
CA ALA A 213 10.19 0.04 -23.36
C ALA A 213 11.72 0.17 -23.47
N GLU A 214 12.35 0.57 -22.37
CA GLU A 214 13.81 0.63 -22.23
C GLU A 214 14.31 -0.60 -21.47
N LEU A 215 15.51 -1.08 -21.86
CA LEU A 215 16.22 -2.16 -21.21
C LEU A 215 17.51 -1.64 -20.57
N PHE A 216 17.65 -1.88 -19.27
CA PHE A 216 18.85 -1.61 -18.49
C PHE A 216 19.52 -2.93 -18.13
N ILE A 217 20.85 -2.97 -18.22
CA ILE A 217 21.64 -4.17 -17.96
C ILE A 217 22.68 -3.83 -16.91
N ASN A 218 22.69 -4.60 -15.83
CA ASN A 218 23.75 -4.58 -14.83
C ASN A 218 24.61 -5.85 -15.00
N ASN A 219 25.92 -5.65 -15.17
CA ASN A 219 26.91 -6.71 -15.36
C ASN A 219 27.55 -7.20 -14.05
N HIS A 220 27.10 -6.70 -12.90
CA HIS A 220 27.56 -7.16 -11.59
C HIS A 220 26.77 -8.38 -11.12
N ASP A 221 27.45 -9.26 -10.39
CA ASP A 221 26.89 -10.51 -9.86
C ASP A 221 25.93 -10.31 -8.65
N SER A 222 25.60 -9.06 -8.31
CA SER A 222 24.70 -8.72 -7.20
C SER A 222 24.07 -7.34 -7.37
N LEU A 223 22.78 -7.23 -6.99
CA LEU A 223 22.06 -5.95 -6.91
C LEU A 223 22.60 -5.02 -5.80
N ASP A 224 23.22 -5.55 -4.75
CA ASP A 224 23.78 -4.77 -3.64
C ASP A 224 25.05 -3.98 -4.04
N LYS A 225 25.61 -4.28 -5.22
CA LYS A 225 26.82 -3.65 -5.78
C LYS A 225 26.51 -2.73 -6.96
N ALA A 226 25.24 -2.44 -7.21
CA ALA A 226 24.82 -1.51 -8.24
C ALA A 226 25.01 -0.07 -7.73
N GLU A 227 26.04 0.62 -8.20
CA GLU A 227 26.20 2.08 -8.06
C GLU A 227 25.35 2.85 -9.09
#